data_AF-A0A519IWD1-F1
#
_entry.id   AF-A0A519IWD1-F1
#
_cell.length_a   1.000
_cell.length_b   1.000
_cell.length_c   1.000
_cell.angle_alpha   90.00
_cell.angle_beta   90.00
_cell.angle_gamma   90.00
#
_symmetry.space_group_name_H-M   'P 1'
#
loop_
_entity.id
_entity.type
_entity.pdbx_description
1 polymer ?
#
loop_
_entity_poly.entity_id
_entity_poly.type
_entity_poly.pdbx_seq_one_letter_code
_entity_poly.pdbx_strand_id
1 'polypeptide(L)'
;MTRSALLLSSALVVAGLGLSACGDAAPGAKGPGTSAAARVDPARVISGFVLPPRDVDMTGAKVLACLTPQETCTQEAEVPLKIENGVGRFELIVPVVGDYHVMVWKDVDGDETPNPGDIVAFAHNMEAVASGQRLTDMDAVVKSEGVMEANFGGEPMGVQAELQAAAAAVRAANLTGRWSQSSTGSELVWGPEIKFQPMISTSGFGTNLGGTFGSGSATNTTISYSFKPMQVRRTMTMDVRPDGSFHWVATQERRQGKCRNVRQEKRGRVAIQGDQLTLVVADARQSCGGGAVERLEAKPETFTLARQGAAFRLTADKGVNWTFNPAG
;
A
#
# COMPACT_ATOMS: atom_id res chain seq x y z
N MET A 1 26.89 -3.52 -54.63
CA MET A 1 28.27 -3.37 -54.12
C MET A 1 28.54 -4.52 -53.17
N THR A 2 29.51 -5.33 -53.52
CA THR A 2 29.92 -6.61 -52.92
C THR A 2 31.00 -6.39 -51.86
N ARG A 3 31.01 -7.25 -50.82
CA ARG A 3 32.15 -7.90 -50.10
C ARG A 3 31.79 -8.11 -48.61
N SER A 4 31.64 -9.36 -48.16
CA SER A 4 32.67 -10.27 -47.58
C SER A 4 32.92 -9.94 -46.08
N ALA A 5 32.42 -10.72 -45.12
CA ALA A 5 32.88 -12.03 -44.64
C ALA A 5 34.19 -11.97 -43.82
N LEU A 6 34.11 -12.30 -42.52
CA LEU A 6 35.18 -13.01 -41.80
C LEU A 6 34.66 -13.63 -40.49
N LEU A 7 34.65 -14.97 -40.48
CA LEU A 7 34.65 -15.86 -39.32
C LEU A 7 36.03 -15.83 -38.66
N LEU A 8 36.11 -15.95 -37.34
CA LEU A 8 37.22 -16.66 -36.69
C LEU A 8 36.83 -17.12 -35.28
N SER A 9 36.72 -18.44 -35.18
CA SER A 9 36.70 -19.26 -33.97
C SER A 9 38.02 -19.16 -33.22
N SER A 10 38.01 -19.28 -31.89
CA SER A 10 39.10 -19.91 -31.12
C SER A 10 38.61 -20.27 -29.72
N ALA A 11 38.54 -21.57 -29.47
CA ALA A 11 38.42 -22.19 -28.16
C ALA A 11 39.81 -22.21 -27.49
N LEU A 12 39.86 -22.03 -26.17
CA LEU A 12 40.99 -22.50 -25.37
C LEU A 12 40.47 -23.04 -24.02
N VAL A 13 40.42 -24.37 -23.94
CA VAL A 13 40.28 -25.13 -22.70
C VAL A 13 41.70 -25.37 -22.19
N VAL A 14 42.01 -24.94 -20.98
CA VAL A 14 43.22 -25.36 -20.25
C VAL A 14 42.78 -25.92 -18.91
N ALA A 15 42.81 -27.24 -18.81
CA ALA A 15 42.79 -27.98 -17.56
C ALA A 15 44.24 -28.13 -17.08
N GLY A 16 44.49 -27.82 -15.81
CA GLY A 16 45.78 -28.02 -15.15
C GLY A 16 45.57 -28.41 -13.69
N LEU A 17 45.43 -29.71 -13.46
CA LEU A 17 45.61 -30.34 -12.15
C LEU A 17 47.11 -30.50 -11.89
N GLY A 18 47.58 -30.04 -10.73
CA GLY A 18 48.95 -30.22 -10.28
C GLY A 18 49.02 -30.21 -8.75
N LEU A 19 48.96 -31.41 -8.18
CA LEU A 19 49.26 -31.71 -6.77
C LEU A 19 50.72 -31.38 -6.46
N SER A 20 50.97 -30.72 -5.32
CA SER A 20 52.22 -30.89 -4.57
C SER A 20 51.94 -30.82 -3.08
N ALA A 21 52.49 -31.80 -2.36
CA ALA A 21 52.42 -32.01 -0.93
C ALA A 21 53.82 -31.88 -0.30
N CYS A 22 53.84 -31.76 1.03
CA CYS A 22 54.99 -31.72 1.97
C CYS A 22 55.66 -30.34 2.11
N GLY A 23 55.88 -29.77 3.29
CA GLY A 23 55.73 -30.28 4.66
C GLY A 23 56.11 -29.23 5.71
N ASP A 24 56.26 -29.74 6.93
CA ASP A 24 56.80 -29.15 8.17
C ASP A 24 55.88 -28.37 9.13
N ALA A 25 56.09 -28.74 10.39
CA ALA A 25 55.20 -28.59 11.54
C ALA A 25 55.65 -27.48 12.50
N ALA A 26 54.69 -27.13 13.38
CA ALA A 26 54.79 -26.44 14.67
C ALA A 26 54.68 -24.90 14.65
N PRO A 27 54.25 -24.21 15.75
CA PRO A 27 53.73 -24.68 17.04
C PRO A 27 52.39 -24.03 17.49
N GLY A 28 51.73 -24.66 18.48
CA GLY A 28 50.86 -23.96 19.43
C GLY A 28 49.45 -23.59 18.97
N ALA A 29 48.53 -24.57 19.03
CA ALA A 29 47.11 -24.30 18.99
C ALA A 29 46.69 -23.47 20.22
N LYS A 30 46.66 -22.13 20.06
CA LYS A 30 45.83 -21.26 20.89
C LYS A 30 44.39 -21.76 20.74
N GLY A 31 43.78 -22.17 21.85
CA GLY A 31 42.39 -22.62 21.88
C GLY A 31 41.48 -21.60 21.19
N PRO A 32 40.33 -22.04 20.65
CA PRO A 32 39.42 -21.18 19.91
C PRO A 32 38.97 -20.06 20.85
N GLY A 33 39.62 -18.91 20.72
CA GLY A 33 39.21 -17.68 21.37
C GLY A 33 37.78 -17.45 20.92
N THR A 34 36.85 -17.50 21.87
CA THR A 34 35.45 -17.19 21.66
C THR A 34 35.43 -15.75 21.13
N SER A 35 35.40 -15.62 19.80
CA SER A 35 35.29 -14.34 19.13
C SER A 35 33.98 -13.74 19.61
N ALA A 36 34.06 -12.77 20.52
CA ALA A 36 32.91 -12.06 21.00
C ALA A 36 32.17 -11.53 19.77
N ALA A 37 30.91 -11.92 19.61
CA ALA A 37 30.09 -11.48 18.48
C ALA A 37 30.24 -9.97 18.36
N ALA A 38 30.73 -9.51 17.20
CA ALA A 38 30.97 -8.10 16.95
C ALA A 38 29.68 -7.35 17.29
N ARG A 39 29.76 -6.40 18.23
CA ARG A 39 28.61 -5.59 18.60
C ARG A 39 28.19 -4.77 17.38
N VAL A 40 26.97 -4.98 16.90
CA VAL A 40 26.38 -4.21 15.81
C VAL A 40 26.05 -2.82 16.33
N ASP A 41 26.47 -1.78 15.59
CA ASP A 41 26.14 -0.40 15.91
C ASP A 41 24.64 -0.14 15.61
N PRO A 42 23.82 0.21 16.61
CA PRO A 42 22.38 0.48 16.41
C PRO A 42 22.11 1.60 15.39
N ALA A 43 23.03 2.57 15.22
CA ALA A 43 22.87 3.64 14.23
C ALA A 43 22.93 3.12 12.78
N ARG A 44 23.37 1.87 12.58
CA ARG A 44 23.45 1.20 11.28
C ARG A 44 22.33 0.17 11.08
N VAL A 45 21.34 0.10 11.97
CA VAL A 45 20.26 -0.90 11.88
C VAL A 45 18.97 -0.24 11.42
N ILE A 46 18.46 -0.61 10.25
CA ILE A 46 17.11 -0.28 9.81
C ILE A 46 16.23 -1.49 10.14
N SER A 47 15.12 -1.28 10.84
CA SER A 47 14.19 -2.36 11.20
C SER A 47 12.76 -2.01 10.81
N GLY A 48 11.95 -3.01 10.49
CA GLY A 48 10.58 -2.78 10.05
C GLY A 48 9.72 -4.03 9.96
N PHE A 49 8.46 -3.82 9.61
CA PHE A 49 7.48 -4.88 9.37
C PHE A 49 6.95 -4.77 7.94
N VAL A 50 6.59 -5.91 7.36
CA VAL A 50 6.00 -6.00 6.03
C VAL A 50 4.73 -6.83 6.12
N LEU A 51 3.62 -6.27 5.65
CA LEU A 51 2.33 -6.94 5.57
C LEU A 51 2.18 -7.54 4.16
N PRO A 52 2.12 -8.88 4.02
CA PRO A 52 1.86 -9.50 2.73
C PRO A 52 0.45 -9.16 2.24
N PRO A 53 0.20 -9.12 0.91
CA PRO A 53 -1.15 -9.20 0.38
C PRO A 53 -1.87 -10.44 0.89
N ARG A 54 -3.21 -10.41 0.91
CA ARG A 54 -3.99 -11.61 1.28
C ARG A 54 -3.65 -12.76 0.34
N ASP A 55 -3.48 -13.94 0.94
CA ASP A 55 -3.21 -15.20 0.23
C ASP A 55 -1.89 -15.21 -0.57
N VAL A 56 -0.99 -14.28 -0.27
CA VAL A 56 0.35 -14.20 -0.87
C VAL A 56 1.39 -14.66 0.14
N ASP A 57 2.14 -15.69 -0.24
CA ASP A 57 3.30 -16.14 0.52
C ASP A 57 4.49 -15.21 0.27
N MET A 58 5.15 -14.76 1.34
CA MET A 58 6.37 -13.93 1.27
C MET A 58 7.64 -14.72 1.64
N THR A 59 7.56 -16.05 1.75
CA THR A 59 8.75 -16.90 1.92
C THR A 59 9.70 -16.69 0.75
N GLY A 60 10.99 -16.49 1.05
CA GLY A 60 12.03 -16.19 0.05
C GLY A 60 12.18 -14.70 -0.28
N ALA A 61 11.30 -13.82 0.25
CA ALA A 61 11.46 -12.39 0.07
C ALA A 61 12.75 -11.86 0.73
N LYS A 62 13.29 -10.79 0.14
CA LYS A 62 14.50 -10.09 0.59
C LYS A 62 14.18 -8.63 0.88
N VAL A 63 14.96 -8.03 1.76
CA VAL A 63 14.95 -6.59 2.02
C VAL A 63 16.27 -6.00 1.59
N LEU A 64 16.19 -5.01 0.72
CA LEU A 64 17.29 -4.35 0.04
C LEU A 64 17.35 -2.90 0.53
N ALA A 65 18.53 -2.38 0.83
CA ALA A 65 18.75 -0.96 1.05
C ALA A 65 19.86 -0.43 0.15
N CYS A 66 19.56 0.66 -0.55
CA CYS A 66 20.47 1.37 -1.43
C CYS A 66 20.77 2.76 -0.88
N LEU A 67 22.05 3.10 -0.68
CA LEU A 67 22.46 4.40 -0.16
C LEU A 67 22.12 5.53 -1.15
N THR A 68 21.48 6.59 -0.67
CA THR A 68 21.10 7.79 -1.42
C THR A 68 22.15 8.91 -1.29
N PRO A 69 22.20 9.92 -2.18
CA PRO A 69 21.59 10.00 -3.51
C PRO A 69 22.61 9.50 -4.54
N GLN A 70 22.64 8.20 -4.81
CA GLN A 70 23.39 7.73 -5.96
C GLN A 70 22.37 7.12 -6.92
N GLU A 71 22.28 7.72 -8.11
CA GLU A 71 21.42 7.28 -9.22
C GLU A 71 21.71 5.82 -9.64
N THR A 72 22.77 5.23 -9.08
CA THR A 72 23.12 3.82 -9.14
C THR A 72 23.38 3.33 -7.70
N CYS A 73 22.87 2.16 -7.34
CA CYS A 73 23.01 1.60 -5.99
C CYS A 73 24.47 1.17 -5.75
N THR A 74 25.31 2.09 -5.28
CA THR A 74 26.76 1.87 -5.13
C THR A 74 27.10 1.10 -3.86
N GLN A 75 26.21 1.13 -2.88
CA GLN A 75 26.28 0.35 -1.66
C GLN A 75 24.92 -0.25 -1.37
N GLU A 76 24.88 -1.58 -1.46
CA GLU A 76 23.69 -2.39 -1.22
C GLU A 76 23.86 -3.14 0.10
N ALA A 77 22.80 -3.15 0.90
CA ALA A 77 22.65 -4.09 2.00
C ALA A 77 21.44 -4.96 1.71
N GLU A 78 21.58 -6.28 1.86
CA GLU A 78 20.49 -7.24 1.70
C GLU A 78 20.33 -8.05 2.99
N VAL A 79 19.09 -8.32 3.40
CA VAL A 79 18.77 -9.31 4.42
C VAL A 79 17.53 -10.11 4.01
N PRO A 80 17.47 -11.43 4.27
CA PRO A 80 16.24 -12.18 4.08
C PRO A 80 15.13 -11.67 5.00
N LEU A 81 13.90 -11.57 4.46
CA LEU A 81 12.71 -11.24 5.23
C LEU A 81 12.30 -12.44 6.09
N LYS A 82 12.17 -12.26 7.40
CA LYS A 82 11.72 -13.32 8.32
C LYS A 82 10.20 -13.27 8.45
N ILE A 83 9.51 -14.35 8.08
CA ILE A 83 8.05 -14.43 8.20
C ILE A 83 7.67 -15.05 9.54
N GLU A 84 6.92 -14.31 10.37
CA GLU A 84 6.40 -14.78 11.65
C GLU A 84 4.92 -14.45 11.76
N ASN A 85 4.06 -15.46 11.97
CA ASN A 85 2.61 -15.30 12.09
C ASN A 85 1.97 -14.51 10.93
N GLY A 86 2.46 -14.72 9.70
CA GLY A 86 1.97 -14.03 8.51
C GLY A 86 2.44 -12.57 8.37
N VAL A 87 3.39 -12.11 9.20
CA VAL A 87 4.00 -10.78 9.12
C VAL A 87 5.49 -10.93 8.81
N GLY A 88 5.97 -10.20 7.81
CA GLY A 88 7.40 -10.10 7.52
C GLY A 88 8.10 -9.16 8.50
N ARG A 89 9.26 -9.55 9.01
CA ARG A 89 10.11 -8.77 9.92
C ARG A 89 11.53 -8.74 9.37
N PHE A 90 12.19 -7.60 9.50
CA PHE A 90 13.60 -7.47 9.12
C PHE A 90 14.37 -6.56 10.06
N GLU A 91 15.66 -6.87 10.16
CA GLU A 91 16.69 -6.02 10.76
C GLU A 91 17.85 -5.99 9.75
N LEU A 92 17.98 -4.87 9.04
CA LEU A 92 18.94 -4.67 7.98
C LEU A 92 20.10 -3.83 8.51
N ILE A 93 21.30 -4.40 8.49
CA ILE A 93 22.52 -3.71 8.92
C ILE A 93 23.17 -3.07 7.69
N VAL A 94 23.13 -1.76 7.61
CA VAL A 94 23.70 -1.01 6.48
C VAL A 94 25.22 -0.81 6.64
N PRO A 95 26.00 -0.70 5.55
CA PRO A 95 27.46 -0.60 5.61
C PRO A 95 27.97 0.69 6.29
N VAL A 96 27.27 1.81 6.08
CA VAL A 96 27.61 3.12 6.64
C VAL A 96 26.35 3.78 7.21
N VAL A 97 26.53 4.76 8.10
CA VAL A 97 25.43 5.61 8.55
C VAL A 97 25.06 6.57 7.41
N GLY A 98 23.79 6.68 7.07
CA GLY A 98 23.32 7.48 5.94
C GLY A 98 21.85 7.25 5.63
N ASP A 99 21.37 7.85 4.53
CA ASP A 99 19.98 7.74 4.11
C ASP A 99 19.84 6.73 2.96
N TYR A 100 18.90 5.79 3.08
CA TYR A 100 18.76 4.63 2.21
C TYR A 100 17.37 4.51 1.59
N HIS A 101 17.26 4.13 0.32
CA HIS A 101 16.02 3.60 -0.22
C HIS A 101 15.86 2.14 0.18
N VAL A 102 14.78 1.82 0.89
CA VAL A 102 14.52 0.44 1.36
C VAL A 102 13.39 -0.17 0.55
N MET A 103 13.67 -1.32 -0.05
CA MET A 103 12.72 -2.11 -0.84
C MET A 103 12.63 -3.53 -0.26
N VAL A 104 11.43 -4.07 -0.23
CA VAL A 104 11.18 -5.49 -0.03
C VAL A 104 10.82 -6.06 -1.39
N TRP A 105 11.45 -7.16 -1.77
CA TRP A 105 11.21 -7.79 -3.06
C TRP A 105 11.13 -9.30 -2.89
N LYS A 106 10.15 -9.92 -3.54
CA LYS A 106 10.07 -11.35 -3.75
C LYS A 106 10.00 -11.60 -5.25
N ASP A 107 11.01 -12.32 -5.69
CA ASP A 107 11.08 -12.95 -7.00
C ASP A 107 10.03 -14.07 -7.07
N VAL A 108 9.01 -13.89 -7.90
CA VAL A 108 7.89 -14.82 -8.06
C VAL A 108 8.15 -15.81 -9.20
N ASP A 109 8.86 -15.40 -10.24
CA ASP A 109 9.08 -16.20 -11.44
C ASP A 109 10.47 -16.84 -11.53
N GLY A 110 11.38 -16.48 -10.62
CA GLY A 110 12.70 -17.08 -10.44
C GLY A 110 13.75 -16.55 -11.40
N ASP A 111 13.55 -15.38 -12.01
CA ASP A 111 14.48 -14.79 -12.97
C ASP A 111 15.57 -13.90 -12.34
N GLU A 112 15.58 -13.80 -11.00
CA GLU A 112 16.48 -12.99 -10.20
C GLU A 112 16.48 -11.49 -10.57
N THR A 113 15.46 -11.01 -11.26
CA THR A 113 15.35 -9.64 -11.76
C THR A 113 14.01 -9.03 -11.35
N PRO A 114 14.00 -7.88 -10.64
CA PRO A 114 12.74 -7.23 -10.29
C PRO A 114 11.89 -6.89 -11.53
N ASN A 115 10.78 -7.60 -11.75
CA ASN A 115 10.01 -7.52 -12.98
C ASN A 115 8.48 -7.43 -12.71
N PRO A 116 7.64 -7.21 -13.74
CA PRO A 116 6.18 -7.35 -13.60
C PRO A 116 5.80 -8.80 -13.31
N GLY A 117 5.10 -9.04 -12.20
CA GLY A 117 4.79 -10.38 -11.68
C GLY A 117 5.30 -10.55 -10.25
N ASP A 118 6.38 -9.87 -9.91
CA ASP A 118 6.97 -9.88 -8.58
C ASP A 118 6.15 -9.14 -7.53
N ILE A 119 6.46 -9.43 -6.27
CA ILE A 119 5.90 -8.72 -5.13
C ILE A 119 6.93 -7.73 -4.60
N VAL A 120 6.53 -6.47 -4.48
CA VAL A 120 7.39 -5.39 -3.99
C VAL A 120 6.71 -4.59 -2.88
N ALA A 121 7.53 -4.03 -1.98
CA ALA A 121 7.10 -3.02 -1.02
C ALA A 121 8.20 -1.96 -0.89
N PHE A 122 7.85 -0.68 -0.87
CA PHE A 122 8.83 0.40 -0.71
C PHE A 122 8.63 1.11 0.62
N ALA A 123 9.71 1.31 1.37
CA ALA A 123 9.65 2.13 2.56
C ALA A 123 9.43 3.57 2.14
N HIS A 124 8.52 4.26 2.84
CA HIS A 124 8.17 5.66 2.58
C HIS A 124 8.06 5.97 1.09
N ASN A 125 7.47 5.07 0.29
CA ASN A 125 7.20 5.36 -1.12
C ASN A 125 8.48 5.65 -1.95
N MET A 126 9.58 4.93 -1.67
CA MET A 126 10.92 5.17 -2.23
C MET A 126 11.62 6.44 -1.73
N GLU A 127 11.23 7.01 -0.60
CA GLU A 127 12.02 8.07 0.02
C GLU A 127 13.21 7.50 0.80
N ALA A 128 14.16 8.38 1.11
CA ALA A 128 15.33 8.00 1.87
C ALA A 128 14.95 7.74 3.35
N VAL A 129 15.48 6.66 3.89
CA VAL A 129 15.30 6.17 5.26
C VAL A 129 16.63 6.30 5.97
N ALA A 130 16.68 7.08 7.04
CA ALA A 130 17.90 7.21 7.83
C ALA A 130 18.27 5.85 8.45
N SER A 131 19.55 5.49 8.42
CA SER A 131 20.07 4.36 9.16
C SER A 131 19.78 4.52 10.66
N GLY A 132 19.47 3.43 11.36
CA GLY A 132 19.02 3.48 12.75
C GLY A 132 17.52 3.71 12.91
N GLN A 133 16.80 4.01 11.81
CA GLN A 133 15.35 4.20 11.85
C GLN A 133 14.60 2.88 12.00
N ARG A 134 13.58 2.91 12.86
CA ARG A 134 12.54 1.88 12.90
C ARG A 134 11.37 2.32 12.04
N LEU A 135 11.16 1.59 10.95
CA LEU A 135 10.07 1.80 10.01
C LEU A 135 8.74 1.30 10.57
N THR A 136 7.68 1.98 10.16
CA THR A 136 6.31 1.50 10.33
C THR A 136 6.00 0.36 9.37
N ASP A 137 4.86 -0.30 9.56
CA ASP A 137 4.41 -1.37 8.67
C ASP A 137 4.39 -0.92 7.20
N MET A 138 5.09 -1.68 6.36
CA MET A 138 5.11 -1.54 4.91
C MET A 138 4.10 -2.53 4.32
N ASP A 139 3.22 -2.06 3.45
CA ASP A 139 2.29 -2.93 2.74
C ASP A 139 2.92 -3.43 1.43
N ALA A 140 3.12 -4.74 1.30
CA ALA A 140 3.60 -5.34 0.04
C ALA A 140 2.48 -5.46 -0.98
N VAL A 141 2.83 -5.38 -2.27
CA VAL A 141 1.89 -5.43 -3.40
C VAL A 141 2.43 -6.31 -4.53
N VAL A 142 1.54 -7.05 -5.20
CA VAL A 142 1.87 -7.76 -6.45
C VAL A 142 1.91 -6.75 -7.58
N LYS A 143 2.98 -6.73 -8.36
CA LYS A 143 3.14 -5.83 -9.49
C LYS A 143 2.50 -6.46 -10.72
N SER A 144 1.37 -5.92 -11.18
CA SER A 144 0.64 -6.56 -12.27
C SER A 144 1.19 -6.23 -13.67
N GLU A 145 1.70 -5.01 -13.96
CA GLU A 145 2.20 -4.63 -15.30
C GLU A 145 3.20 -3.43 -15.24
N GLY A 146 4.14 -3.31 -16.21
CA GLY A 146 4.98 -2.11 -16.45
C GLY A 146 6.48 -2.19 -16.09
N VAL A 147 7.35 -1.48 -16.83
CA VAL A 147 8.81 -1.36 -16.53
C VAL A 147 9.01 -0.86 -15.10
N MET A 148 10.05 -1.35 -14.40
CA MET A 148 10.53 -0.75 -13.16
C MET A 148 11.02 0.69 -13.39
N GLU A 149 10.14 1.66 -13.61
CA GLU A 149 10.54 3.06 -13.55
C GLU A 149 10.91 3.38 -12.10
N ALA A 150 12.04 4.06 -11.88
CA ALA A 150 12.62 4.35 -10.55
C ALA A 150 11.72 5.20 -9.62
N ASN A 151 10.46 5.42 -9.98
CA ASN A 151 9.54 6.37 -9.36
C ASN A 151 8.20 5.70 -9.02
N PHE A 152 8.24 4.55 -8.33
CA PHE A 152 7.04 3.83 -7.87
C PHE A 152 6.23 4.59 -6.81
N GLY A 153 6.78 5.69 -6.29
CA GLY A 153 6.09 6.56 -5.34
C GLY A 153 5.32 7.75 -5.92
N GLY A 154 5.35 7.97 -7.23
CA GLY A 154 5.08 9.31 -7.74
C GLY A 154 6.24 10.26 -7.41
N GLU A 155 6.06 11.56 -7.65
CA GLU A 155 7.10 12.57 -7.43
C GLU A 155 7.76 12.39 -6.04
N PRO A 156 9.09 12.24 -5.94
CA PRO A 156 9.79 12.17 -4.67
C PRO A 156 9.69 13.54 -4.01
N MET A 157 8.62 13.76 -3.25
CA MET A 157 8.41 15.00 -2.53
C MET A 157 9.35 15.01 -1.31
N GLY A 158 9.88 16.18 -0.95
CA GLY A 158 10.88 16.35 0.13
C GLY A 158 10.33 16.01 1.51
N VAL A 159 10.15 14.72 1.78
CA VAL A 159 9.26 14.24 2.82
C VAL A 159 9.73 14.55 4.22
N GLN A 160 11.03 14.70 4.48
CA GLN A 160 11.43 14.99 5.85
C GLN A 160 10.94 16.37 6.31
N ALA A 161 10.98 17.37 5.41
CA ALA A 161 10.39 18.67 5.66
C ALA A 161 8.86 18.58 5.74
N GLU A 162 8.22 17.78 4.88
CA GLU A 162 6.77 17.59 4.89
C GLU A 162 6.27 16.77 6.09
N LEU A 163 7.02 15.79 6.60
CA LEU A 163 6.74 15.01 7.81
C LEU A 163 6.92 15.90 9.02
N GLN A 164 8.00 16.69 9.05
CA GLN A 164 8.17 17.67 10.12
C GLN A 164 7.03 18.70 10.08
N ALA A 165 6.63 19.16 8.90
CA ALA A 165 5.48 20.06 8.73
C ALA A 165 4.17 19.39 9.13
N ALA A 166 3.91 18.14 8.73
CA ALA A 166 2.73 17.37 9.08
C ALA A 166 2.67 17.10 10.59
N ALA A 167 3.77 16.66 11.18
CA ALA A 167 3.91 16.47 12.62
C ALA A 167 3.67 17.77 13.39
N ALA A 168 4.26 18.89 12.93
CA ALA A 168 4.06 20.21 13.53
C ALA A 168 2.60 20.67 13.38
N ALA A 169 1.99 20.47 12.21
CA ALA A 169 0.61 20.83 11.92
C ALA A 169 -0.38 20.04 12.78
N VAL A 170 -0.24 18.72 12.85
CA VAL A 170 -1.09 17.85 13.68
C VAL A 170 -0.96 18.18 15.16
N ARG A 171 0.28 18.47 15.62
CA ARG A 171 0.52 18.90 17.00
C ARG A 171 -0.14 20.25 17.29
N ALA A 172 0.01 21.22 16.40
CA ALA A 172 -0.61 22.54 16.53
C ALA A 172 -2.15 22.46 16.51
N ALA A 173 -2.72 21.55 15.71
CA ALA A 173 -4.16 21.32 15.64
C ALA A 173 -4.71 20.39 16.75
N ASN A 174 -3.83 19.84 17.60
CA ASN A 174 -4.16 18.86 18.63
C ASN A 174 -4.99 17.67 18.09
N LEU A 175 -4.58 17.15 16.93
CA LEU A 175 -5.27 16.05 16.24
C LEU A 175 -4.66 14.67 16.49
N THR A 176 -3.52 14.58 17.17
CA THR A 176 -2.94 13.28 17.51
C THR A 176 -3.88 12.46 18.38
N GLY A 177 -4.05 11.18 18.03
CA GLY A 177 -4.84 10.24 18.80
C GLY A 177 -5.79 9.43 17.93
N ARG A 178 -6.64 8.64 18.59
CA ARG A 178 -7.69 7.86 17.96
C ARG A 178 -9.02 8.59 18.06
N TRP A 179 -9.73 8.60 16.95
CA TRP A 179 -10.96 9.33 16.76
C TRP A 179 -12.02 8.41 16.20
N SER A 180 -13.26 8.62 16.60
CA SER A 180 -14.40 7.86 16.12
C SER A 180 -15.55 8.78 15.73
N GLN A 181 -16.25 8.41 14.67
CA GLN A 181 -17.47 9.05 14.22
C GLN A 181 -18.48 7.96 13.86
N SER A 182 -19.75 8.22 14.16
CA SER A 182 -20.83 7.38 13.68
C SER A 182 -22.01 8.24 13.26
N SER A 183 -22.66 7.87 12.17
CA SER A 183 -23.85 8.55 11.68
C SER A 183 -24.81 7.56 11.05
N THR A 184 -26.09 7.91 11.06
CA THR A 184 -27.14 7.25 10.28
C THR A 184 -27.76 8.31 9.37
N GLY A 185 -27.84 8.02 8.08
CA GLY A 185 -28.37 8.97 7.11
C GLY A 185 -28.94 8.28 5.87
N SER A 186 -29.62 9.06 5.04
CA SER A 186 -30.09 8.61 3.74
C SER A 186 -29.06 8.99 2.67
N GLU A 187 -28.52 8.01 1.97
CA GLU A 187 -27.61 8.21 0.83
C GLU A 187 -28.29 7.76 -0.46
N LEU A 188 -28.07 8.49 -1.55
CA LEU A 188 -28.55 8.08 -2.87
C LEU A 188 -27.65 6.96 -3.42
N VAL A 189 -28.23 5.78 -3.63
CA VAL A 189 -27.51 4.64 -4.19
C VAL A 189 -28.12 4.27 -5.53
N TRP A 190 -27.24 4.09 -6.51
CA TRP A 190 -27.60 3.63 -7.85
C TRP A 190 -28.01 2.16 -7.78
N GLY A 191 -29.21 1.83 -8.24
CA GLY A 191 -29.70 0.46 -8.24
C GLY A 191 -30.80 0.21 -9.27
N PRO A 192 -31.06 -1.06 -9.60
CA PRO A 192 -32.15 -1.44 -10.48
C PRO A 192 -33.50 -1.25 -9.78
N GLU A 193 -34.45 -0.71 -10.51
CA GLU A 193 -35.84 -0.54 -10.16
C GLU A 193 -36.72 -1.26 -11.19
N ILE A 194 -37.55 -2.18 -10.70
CA ILE A 194 -38.56 -2.82 -11.53
C ILE A 194 -39.74 -1.86 -11.64
N LYS A 195 -39.99 -1.34 -12.84
CA LYS A 195 -41.17 -0.54 -13.16
C LYS A 195 -42.15 -1.40 -13.96
N PHE A 196 -43.39 -1.43 -13.51
CA PHE A 196 -44.49 -2.01 -14.28
C PHE A 196 -45.11 -0.89 -15.10
N GLN A 197 -44.90 -0.93 -16.42
CA GLN A 197 -45.56 -0.01 -17.35
C GLN A 197 -46.80 -0.70 -17.92
N PRO A 198 -47.97 -0.04 -17.92
CA PRO A 198 -49.11 -0.55 -18.68
C PRO A 198 -48.72 -0.67 -20.15
N MET A 199 -48.98 -1.83 -20.74
CA MET A 199 -48.71 -2.10 -22.15
C MET A 199 -49.73 -1.31 -22.98
N ILE A 200 -49.38 -0.08 -23.37
CA ILE A 200 -50.12 0.62 -24.42
C ILE A 200 -49.64 -0.01 -25.73
N SER A 201 -50.50 -0.78 -26.39
CA SER A 201 -50.23 -1.34 -27.71
C SER A 201 -50.18 -0.22 -28.76
N THR A 202 -49.12 0.56 -28.77
CA THR A 202 -48.81 1.49 -29.85
C THR A 202 -47.41 1.18 -30.33
N SER A 203 -47.37 0.45 -31.44
CA SER A 203 -46.24 0.24 -32.36
C SER A 203 -45.08 1.23 -32.18
N GLY A 204 -44.00 0.79 -31.51
CA GLY A 204 -42.80 1.60 -31.35
C GLY A 204 -41.65 0.80 -30.76
N PHE A 205 -40.52 0.79 -31.47
CA PHE A 205 -39.31 0.03 -31.21
C PHE A 205 -38.82 0.14 -29.75
N GLY A 206 -38.91 -0.95 -29.00
CA GLY A 206 -38.28 -1.12 -27.69
C GLY A 206 -38.02 -2.60 -27.44
N THR A 207 -36.84 -2.94 -26.91
CA THR A 207 -36.43 -4.32 -26.60
C THR A 207 -37.30 -4.88 -25.46
N ASN A 208 -38.43 -5.47 -25.83
CA ASN A 208 -39.28 -6.28 -24.95
C ASN A 208 -38.45 -7.49 -24.48
N LEU A 209 -38.10 -7.53 -23.20
CA LEU A 209 -37.70 -8.77 -22.54
C LEU A 209 -38.99 -9.58 -22.29
N GLY A 210 -39.40 -10.32 -23.32
CA GLY A 210 -40.56 -11.20 -23.27
C GLY A 210 -40.34 -12.33 -22.27
N GLY A 211 -41.20 -12.41 -21.26
CA GLY A 211 -41.17 -13.43 -20.22
C GLY A 211 -42.51 -13.54 -19.48
N THR A 212 -43.43 -14.29 -20.09
CA THR A 212 -44.43 -15.20 -19.49
C THR A 212 -45.00 -14.87 -18.10
N PHE A 213 -45.94 -13.92 -18.03
CA PHE A 213 -47.12 -14.10 -17.17
C PHE A 213 -48.28 -14.45 -18.10
N GLY A 214 -49.08 -15.47 -17.73
CA GLY A 214 -50.05 -16.15 -18.58
C GLY A 214 -51.04 -15.24 -19.35
N SER A 215 -51.79 -15.85 -20.26
CA SER A 215 -52.76 -15.16 -21.14
C SER A 215 -53.63 -14.16 -20.36
N GLY A 216 -53.37 -12.85 -20.54
CA GLY A 216 -54.17 -11.77 -19.94
C GLY A 216 -53.40 -10.65 -19.23
N SER A 217 -52.07 -10.71 -19.07
CA SER A 217 -51.35 -9.65 -18.33
C SER A 217 -50.89 -8.48 -19.21
N ALA A 218 -51.56 -7.32 -19.07
CA ALA A 218 -51.34 -6.08 -19.85
C ALA A 218 -50.19 -5.18 -19.34
N THR A 219 -49.13 -5.75 -18.74
CA THR A 219 -48.05 -4.97 -18.12
C THR A 219 -46.68 -5.40 -18.61
N ASN A 220 -45.94 -4.46 -19.21
CA ASN A 220 -44.53 -4.62 -19.53
C ASN A 220 -43.69 -4.31 -18.28
N THR A 221 -42.81 -5.23 -17.90
CA THR A 221 -41.88 -5.03 -16.79
C THR A 221 -40.57 -4.47 -17.36
N THR A 222 -40.20 -3.25 -17.00
CA THR A 222 -38.92 -2.65 -17.39
C THR A 222 -38.02 -2.51 -16.16
N ILE A 223 -36.75 -2.85 -16.31
CA ILE A 223 -35.73 -2.59 -15.28
C ILE A 223 -35.11 -1.24 -15.60
N SER A 224 -35.49 -0.21 -14.83
CA SER A 224 -34.94 1.14 -14.90
C SER A 224 -33.89 1.29 -13.81
N TYR A 225 -32.72 1.86 -14.10
CA TYR A 225 -31.76 2.20 -13.05
C TYR A 225 -32.00 3.63 -12.59
N SER A 226 -32.13 3.82 -11.27
CA SER A 226 -32.37 5.11 -10.65
C SER A 226 -31.59 5.23 -9.34
N PHE A 227 -31.29 6.46 -8.92
CA PHE A 227 -30.76 6.74 -7.59
C PHE A 227 -31.89 6.64 -6.58
N LYS A 228 -31.78 5.73 -5.62
CA LYS A 228 -32.76 5.57 -4.53
C LYS A 228 -32.16 6.00 -3.20
N PRO A 229 -32.91 6.75 -2.37
CA PRO A 229 -32.50 7.00 -1.00
C PRO A 229 -32.44 5.67 -0.24
N MET A 230 -31.27 5.32 0.27
CA MET A 230 -31.06 4.17 1.13
C MET A 230 -30.56 4.62 2.48
N GLN A 231 -31.13 4.05 3.54
CA GLN A 231 -30.61 4.25 4.89
C GLN A 231 -29.26 3.55 5.01
N VAL A 232 -28.23 4.35 5.31
CA VAL A 232 -26.85 3.92 5.52
C VAL A 232 -26.47 4.25 6.96
N ARG A 233 -25.95 3.26 7.67
CA ARG A 233 -25.23 3.49 8.91
C ARG A 233 -23.76 3.52 8.58
N ARG A 234 -23.07 4.57 9.01
CA ARG A 234 -21.64 4.72 8.80
C ARG A 234 -20.94 4.80 10.14
N THR A 235 -19.85 4.06 10.28
CA THR A 235 -18.91 4.16 11.39
C THR A 235 -17.53 4.45 10.82
N MET A 236 -16.83 5.39 11.40
CA MET A 236 -15.49 5.78 11.00
C MET A 236 -14.57 5.78 12.21
N THR A 237 -13.34 5.32 12.01
CA THR A 237 -12.25 5.48 12.98
C THR A 237 -11.05 6.07 12.28
N MET A 238 -10.41 7.06 12.90
CA MET A 238 -9.21 7.70 12.37
C MET A 238 -8.14 7.69 13.47
N ASP A 239 -6.99 7.11 13.18
CA ASP A 239 -5.81 7.15 14.05
C ASP A 239 -4.82 8.11 13.41
N VAL A 240 -4.52 9.22 14.09
CA VAL A 240 -3.54 10.22 13.65
C VAL A 240 -2.35 10.16 14.58
N ARG A 241 -1.18 9.82 14.04
CA ARG A 241 0.04 9.65 14.80
C ARG A 241 0.77 10.99 15.01
N PRO A 242 1.70 11.07 15.98
CA PRO A 242 2.48 12.28 16.24
C PRO A 242 3.35 12.76 15.06
N ASP A 243 3.68 11.85 14.14
CA ASP A 243 4.47 12.13 12.92
C ASP A 243 3.62 12.69 11.77
N GLY A 244 2.30 12.88 11.99
CA GLY A 244 1.37 13.37 10.97
C GLY A 244 0.84 12.29 10.03
N SER A 245 1.26 11.03 10.19
CA SER A 245 0.64 9.92 9.46
C SER A 245 -0.76 9.64 9.99
N PHE A 246 -1.66 9.17 9.12
CA PHE A 246 -3.00 8.75 9.51
C PHE A 246 -3.35 7.37 8.97
N HIS A 247 -4.24 6.70 9.69
CA HIS A 247 -4.97 5.53 9.24
C HIS A 247 -6.46 5.76 9.49
N TRP A 248 -7.23 5.79 8.40
CA TRP A 248 -8.66 6.02 8.45
C TRP A 248 -9.41 4.79 7.92
N VAL A 249 -10.41 4.36 8.67
CA VAL A 249 -11.26 3.23 8.34
C VAL A 249 -12.71 3.70 8.39
N ALA A 250 -13.46 3.46 7.32
CA ALA A 250 -14.89 3.73 7.24
C ALA A 250 -15.65 2.45 6.91
N THR A 251 -16.60 2.07 7.77
CA THR A 251 -17.55 0.98 7.51
C THR A 251 -18.91 1.59 7.20
N GLN A 252 -19.50 1.18 6.08
CA GLN A 252 -20.86 1.53 5.67
C GLN A 252 -21.72 0.27 5.69
N GLU A 253 -22.79 0.28 6.47
CA GLU A 253 -23.80 -0.75 6.51
C GLU A 253 -25.04 -0.26 5.77
N ARG A 254 -25.41 -0.99 4.71
CA ARG A 254 -26.57 -0.76 3.85
C ARG A 254 -27.60 -1.84 4.13
N ARG A 255 -28.87 -1.46 4.29
CA ARG A 255 -29.97 -2.43 4.48
C ARG A 255 -30.26 -3.26 3.23
N GLN A 256 -29.93 -2.75 2.04
CA GLN A 256 -30.24 -3.37 0.75
C GLN A 256 -29.08 -3.18 -0.24
N GLY A 257 -29.04 -4.02 -1.28
CA GLY A 257 -27.99 -4.05 -2.30
C GLY A 257 -27.11 -5.30 -2.23
N LYS A 258 -26.37 -5.58 -3.31
CA LYS A 258 -25.41 -6.71 -3.38
C LYS A 258 -24.29 -6.57 -2.35
N CYS A 259 -23.86 -5.33 -2.11
CA CYS A 259 -22.88 -5.00 -1.10
C CYS A 259 -23.53 -4.38 0.14
N ARG A 260 -23.77 -5.20 1.16
CA ARG A 260 -24.38 -4.73 2.42
C ARG A 260 -23.39 -4.01 3.32
N ASN A 261 -22.17 -4.53 3.43
CA ASN A 261 -21.12 -3.94 4.27
C ASN A 261 -19.94 -3.53 3.40
N VAL A 262 -19.74 -2.23 3.22
CA VAL A 262 -18.56 -1.69 2.54
C VAL A 262 -17.58 -1.25 3.61
N ARG A 263 -16.35 -1.74 3.56
CA ARG A 263 -15.26 -1.27 4.41
C ARG A 263 -14.21 -0.60 3.54
N GLN A 264 -13.94 0.67 3.79
CA GLN A 264 -12.89 1.45 3.15
C GLN A 264 -11.78 1.73 4.16
N GLU A 265 -10.54 1.61 3.72
CA GLU A 265 -9.35 1.93 4.50
C GLU A 265 -8.48 2.90 3.70
N LYS A 266 -7.94 3.93 4.35
CA LYS A 266 -7.03 4.90 3.75
C LYS A 266 -5.86 5.16 4.68
N ARG A 267 -4.68 5.32 4.10
CA ARG A 267 -3.44 5.62 4.80
C ARG A 267 -2.74 6.76 4.09
N GLY A 268 -2.01 7.57 4.85
CA GLY A 268 -1.31 8.72 4.29
C GLY A 268 -0.87 9.69 5.35
N ARG A 269 -0.87 10.98 5.02
CA ARG A 269 -0.45 12.07 5.92
C ARG A 269 -1.48 13.18 5.99
N VAL A 270 -1.45 13.89 7.10
CA VAL A 270 -2.28 15.06 7.33
C VAL A 270 -1.47 16.32 7.03
N ALA A 271 -1.96 17.14 6.11
CA ALA A 271 -1.49 18.51 5.91
C ALA A 271 -2.56 19.48 6.44
N ILE A 272 -2.16 20.56 7.12
CA ILE A 272 -3.08 21.57 7.64
C ILE A 272 -2.58 22.95 7.27
N GLN A 273 -3.45 23.74 6.65
CA GLN A 273 -3.19 25.13 6.30
C GLN A 273 -4.39 25.98 6.76
N GLY A 274 -4.22 26.70 7.86
CA GLY A 274 -5.33 27.43 8.48
C GLY A 274 -6.41 26.48 9.00
N ASP A 275 -7.64 26.66 8.53
CA ASP A 275 -8.78 25.79 8.81
C ASP A 275 -8.94 24.67 7.76
N GLN A 276 -8.05 24.57 6.79
CA GLN A 276 -8.10 23.53 5.78
C GLN A 276 -7.23 22.33 6.21
N LEU A 277 -7.84 21.15 6.28
CA LEU A 277 -7.16 19.87 6.49
C LEU A 277 -7.20 19.07 5.18
N THR A 278 -6.05 18.62 4.73
CA THR A 278 -5.91 17.74 3.57
C THR A 278 -5.34 16.40 4.03
N LEU A 279 -6.08 15.33 3.75
CA LEU A 279 -5.57 13.96 3.83
C LEU A 279 -4.84 13.66 2.53
N VAL A 280 -3.51 13.68 2.56
CA VAL A 280 -2.67 13.25 1.44
C VAL A 280 -2.64 11.72 1.46
N VAL A 281 -3.56 11.11 0.70
CA VAL A 281 -3.77 9.67 0.68
C VAL A 281 -2.67 9.01 -0.14
N ALA A 282 -1.92 8.10 0.49
CA ALA A 282 -0.89 7.29 -0.16
C ALA A 282 -1.44 5.90 -0.57
N ASP A 283 -2.35 5.35 0.23
CA ASP A 283 -3.02 4.08 -0.08
C ASP A 283 -4.51 4.15 0.26
N ALA A 284 -5.33 3.54 -0.58
CA ALA A 284 -6.77 3.47 -0.42
C ALA A 284 -7.29 2.10 -0.86
N ARG A 285 -8.08 1.45 -0.01
CA ARG A 285 -8.61 0.10 -0.23
C ARG A 285 -10.08 0.04 0.11
N GLN A 286 -10.80 -0.86 -0.56
CA GLN A 286 -12.20 -1.15 -0.29
C GLN A 286 -12.44 -2.65 -0.27
N SER A 287 -13.34 -3.11 0.58
CA SER A 287 -13.88 -4.47 0.55
C SER A 287 -15.38 -4.46 0.74
N CYS A 288 -16.02 -5.52 0.24
CA CYS A 288 -17.45 -5.71 0.30
C CYS A 288 -17.82 -7.02 1.01
N GLY A 289 -18.37 -6.96 2.22
CA GLY A 289 -19.01 -8.12 2.88
C GLY A 289 -18.15 -9.37 3.01
N GLY A 290 -16.84 -9.21 3.23
CA GLY A 290 -15.87 -10.32 3.28
C GLY A 290 -15.29 -10.74 1.93
N GLY A 291 -15.69 -10.10 0.83
CA GLY A 291 -15.11 -10.28 -0.50
C GLY A 291 -13.67 -9.74 -0.61
N ALA A 292 -13.12 -9.87 -1.81
CA ALA A 292 -11.77 -9.41 -2.13
C ALA A 292 -11.57 -7.93 -1.80
N VAL A 293 -10.34 -7.58 -1.43
CA VAL A 293 -9.93 -6.20 -1.20
C VAL A 293 -9.53 -5.60 -2.55
N GLU A 294 -10.21 -4.54 -2.95
CA GLU A 294 -9.93 -3.78 -4.16
C GLU A 294 -9.11 -2.55 -3.80
N ARG A 295 -8.09 -2.25 -4.60
CA ARG A 295 -7.35 -0.99 -4.49
C ARG A 295 -8.15 0.12 -5.17
N LEU A 296 -8.27 1.24 -4.46
CA LEU A 296 -8.86 2.46 -5.01
C LEU A 296 -7.75 3.39 -5.46
N GLU A 297 -8.11 4.30 -6.37
CA GLU A 297 -7.23 5.41 -6.73
C GLU A 297 -6.99 6.30 -5.49
N ALA A 298 -5.73 6.48 -5.14
CA ALA A 298 -5.33 7.34 -4.02
C ALA A 298 -5.41 8.81 -4.47
N LYS A 299 -6.36 9.56 -3.89
CA LYS A 299 -6.56 10.98 -4.18
C LYS A 299 -6.51 11.77 -2.88
N PRO A 300 -5.86 12.95 -2.86
CA PRO A 300 -5.94 13.85 -1.72
C PRO A 300 -7.39 14.25 -1.43
N GLU A 301 -7.73 14.33 -0.14
CA GLU A 301 -9.07 14.73 0.31
C GLU A 301 -8.99 15.94 1.21
N THR A 302 -9.67 17.01 0.80
CA THR A 302 -9.64 18.31 1.48
C THR A 302 -10.93 18.55 2.24
N PHE A 303 -10.80 19.01 3.47
CA PHE A 303 -11.89 19.34 4.38
C PHE A 303 -11.63 20.68 5.08
N THR A 304 -12.68 21.38 5.45
CA THR A 304 -12.61 22.41 6.49
C THR A 304 -12.67 21.75 7.85
N LEU A 305 -11.66 22.02 8.68
CA LEU A 305 -11.49 21.56 10.04
C LEU A 305 -11.98 22.61 11.04
N ALA A 306 -12.92 22.23 11.89
CA ALA A 306 -13.37 23.05 13.01
C ALA A 306 -13.22 22.29 14.34
N ARG A 307 -12.53 22.89 15.31
CA ARG A 307 -12.44 22.33 16.67
C ARG A 307 -13.75 22.50 17.43
N GLN A 308 -14.16 21.49 18.19
CA GLN A 308 -15.36 21.49 19.02
C GLN A 308 -15.03 20.89 20.40
N GLY A 309 -14.33 21.66 21.22
CA GLY A 309 -13.79 21.19 22.50
C GLY A 309 -12.78 20.05 22.30
N ALA A 310 -13.05 18.89 22.93
CA ALA A 310 -12.24 17.69 22.76
C ALA A 310 -12.43 17.00 21.41
N ALA A 311 -13.54 17.28 20.71
CA ALA A 311 -13.86 16.76 19.38
C ALA A 311 -13.40 17.70 18.25
N PHE A 312 -13.49 17.22 17.02
CA PHE A 312 -13.37 18.06 15.84
C PHE A 312 -14.41 17.70 14.78
N ARG A 313 -14.67 18.64 13.88
CA ARG A 313 -15.61 18.50 12.78
C ARG A 313 -14.89 18.70 11.45
N LEU A 314 -15.16 17.82 10.49
CA LEU A 314 -14.72 17.94 9.11
C LEU A 314 -15.93 18.23 8.24
N THR A 315 -15.85 19.28 7.42
CA THR A 315 -16.86 19.61 6.41
C THR A 315 -16.25 19.70 5.02
N ALA A 316 -16.96 19.22 4.02
CA ALA A 316 -16.59 19.37 2.61
C ALA A 316 -17.84 19.35 1.72
N ASP A 317 -17.64 19.48 0.42
CA ASP A 317 -18.72 19.42 -0.56
C ASP A 317 -19.50 18.09 -0.50
N LYS A 318 -20.66 18.05 -1.17
CA LYS A 318 -21.54 16.87 -1.25
C LYS A 318 -22.10 16.40 0.10
N GLY A 319 -22.24 17.33 1.05
CA GLY A 319 -22.88 17.07 2.34
C GLY A 319 -21.98 16.36 3.35
N VAL A 320 -20.66 16.39 3.16
CA VAL A 320 -19.72 15.91 4.17
C VAL A 320 -19.79 16.84 5.38
N ASN A 321 -20.22 16.28 6.51
CA ASN A 321 -20.26 16.94 7.81
C ASN A 321 -20.09 15.89 8.90
N TRP A 322 -18.84 15.59 9.24
CA TRP A 322 -18.49 14.50 10.17
C TRP A 322 -17.93 15.08 11.46
N THR A 323 -18.48 14.66 12.58
CA THR A 323 -17.97 15.04 13.91
C THR A 323 -17.25 13.84 14.52
N PHE A 324 -15.95 14.00 14.75
CA PHE A 324 -15.07 13.00 15.34
C PHE A 324 -14.87 13.28 16.83
N ASN A 325 -15.18 12.29 17.66
CA ASN A 325 -14.95 12.31 19.09
C ASN A 325 -13.73 11.45 19.42
N PRO A 326 -12.99 11.72 20.52
CA PRO A 326 -11.95 10.82 21.00
C PRO A 326 -12.49 9.39 21.13
N ALA A 327 -11.78 8.41 20.57
CA ALA A 327 -12.10 7.00 20.80
C ALA A 327 -11.61 6.63 22.19
N GLY A 328 -12.53 6.20 23.06
CA GLY A 328 -12.23 5.67 24.40
C GLY A 328 -11.57 4.31 24.37
#